data_AF-A0A7W0MY81-F1
#
_entry.id   AF-A0A7W0MY81-F1
#
_cell.length_a   1.000
_cell.length_b   1.000
_cell.length_c   1.000
_cell.angle_alpha   90.00
_cell.angle_beta   90.00
_cell.angle_gamma   90.00
#
_symmetry.space_group_name_H-M   'P 1'
#
loop_
_entity.id
_entity.type
_entity.pdbx_description
1 polymer ?
#
loop_
_entity_poly.entity_id
_entity_poly.type
_entity_poly.pdbx_seq_one_letter_code
_entity_poly.pdbx_strand_id
1 'polypeptide(L)'
;MRVLVTGGAGFLGSHLVERLRAEGVDPVVARRSDYDLTRWDDAERLFRDARPQRVFHLAAEVGGIGANQANPGRYWYANLMMGAHVLELSRVHGVEK
;
A
#
# COMPACT_ATOMS: atom_id res chain seq x y z
N MET A 1 11.24 -14.92 0.18
CA MET A 1 11.18 -13.48 -0.17
C MET A 1 9.99 -12.86 0.56
N ARG A 2 10.17 -11.77 1.31
CA ARG A 2 9.05 -11.09 1.98
C ARG A 2 8.47 -10.02 1.06
N VAL A 3 7.24 -10.20 0.63
CA VAL A 3 6.53 -9.26 -0.25
C VAL A 3 5.44 -8.56 0.55
N LEU A 4 5.40 -7.24 0.50
CA LEU A 4 4.32 -6.42 1.02
C LEU A 4 3.43 -5.96 -0.14
N VAL A 5 2.12 -6.14 0.00
CA VAL A 5 1.11 -5.61 -0.92
C VAL A 5 0.19 -4.67 -0.16
N THR A 6 0.23 -3.38 -0.49
CA THR A 6 -0.77 -2.41 0.01
C THR A 6 -1.93 -2.36 -0.96
N GLY A 7 -3.18 -2.25 -0.49
CA GLY A 7 -4.35 -2.30 -1.38
C GLY A 7 -4.61 -3.70 -1.95
N GLY A 8 -4.02 -4.75 -1.37
CA GLY A 8 -4.16 -6.14 -1.83
C GLY A 8 -5.58 -6.72 -1.73
N ALA A 9 -6.53 -5.98 -1.14
CA ALA A 9 -7.94 -6.34 -1.10
C ALA A 9 -8.80 -5.59 -2.11
N GLY A 10 -8.22 -4.64 -2.85
CA GLY A 10 -8.89 -3.93 -3.93
C GLY A 10 -8.90 -4.74 -5.22
N PHE A 11 -9.53 -4.19 -6.26
CA PHE A 11 -9.75 -4.86 -7.55
C PHE A 11 -8.48 -5.47 -8.14
N LEU A 12 -7.42 -4.70 -8.38
CA LEU A 12 -6.17 -5.24 -8.93
C LEU A 12 -5.37 -6.01 -7.87
N GLY A 13 -5.45 -5.57 -6.62
CA GLY A 13 -4.68 -6.14 -5.52
C GLY A 13 -5.02 -7.59 -5.23
N SER A 14 -6.30 -7.98 -5.28
CA SER A 14 -6.71 -9.37 -5.01
C SER A 14 -6.12 -10.34 -6.02
N HIS A 15 -6.15 -9.98 -7.30
CA HIS A 15 -5.58 -10.80 -8.38
C HIS A 15 -4.05 -10.92 -8.25
N LEU A 16 -3.35 -9.84 -7.86
CA LEU A 16 -1.91 -9.92 -7.57
C LEU A 16 -1.62 -10.85 -6.39
N VAL A 17 -2.39 -10.75 -5.30
CA VAL A 17 -2.22 -11.62 -4.12
C VAL A 17 -2.46 -13.09 -4.48
N GLU A 18 -3.51 -13.39 -5.24
CA GLU A 18 -3.78 -14.74 -5.74
C GLU A 18 -2.63 -15.26 -6.61
N ARG A 19 -2.12 -14.43 -7.52
CA ARG A 19 -0.99 -14.79 -8.38
C ARG A 19 0.28 -15.07 -7.58
N LEU A 20 0.64 -14.21 -6.64
CA LEU A 20 1.82 -14.40 -5.77
C LEU A 20 1.72 -15.71 -5.00
N ARG A 21 0.54 -16.02 -4.44
CA ARG A 21 0.30 -17.28 -3.72
C ARG A 21 0.40 -18.50 -4.62
N ALA A 22 -0.10 -18.42 -5.86
CA ALA A 22 0.07 -19.48 -6.85
C ALA A 22 1.54 -19.71 -7.23
N GLU A 23 2.39 -18.69 -7.11
CA GLU A 23 3.85 -18.77 -7.30
C GLU A 23 4.61 -19.18 -6.02
N GLY A 24 3.90 -19.55 -4.94
CA GLY A 24 4.50 -19.98 -3.68
C GLY A 24 5.00 -18.85 -2.78
N VAL A 25 4.60 -17.60 -3.06
CA VAL A 25 4.89 -16.43 -2.23
C VAL A 25 3.63 -16.08 -1.42
N ASP A 26 3.72 -16.08 -0.10
CA ASP A 26 2.65 -15.57 0.75
C ASP A 26 2.92 -14.10 1.13
N PRO A 27 2.22 -13.12 0.50
CA PRO A 27 2.47 -11.72 0.76
C PRO A 27 1.82 -11.24 2.05
N VAL A 28 2.46 -10.28 2.72
CA VAL A 28 1.81 -9.47 3.75
C VAL A 28 0.85 -8.51 3.05
N VAL A 29 -0.45 -8.62 3.36
CA VAL A 29 -1.48 -7.74 2.78
C VAL A 29 -1.88 -6.69 3.80
N ALA A 30 -1.45 -5.45 3.58
CA ALA A 30 -1.80 -4.34 4.47
C ALA A 30 -3.27 -3.92 4.31
N ARG A 31 -3.99 -3.76 5.42
CA ARG A 31 -5.37 -3.26 5.47
C ARG A 31 -5.40 -1.86 6.07
N ARG A 32 -6.26 -1.00 5.53
CA ARG A 32 -6.47 0.38 6.04
C ARG A 32 -6.92 0.41 7.49
N SER A 33 -7.68 -0.59 7.94
CA SER A 33 -8.12 -0.73 9.35
C SER A 33 -6.95 -0.85 10.31
N ASP A 34 -5.82 -1.39 9.84
CA ASP A 34 -4.68 -1.75 10.67
C ASP A 34 -3.54 -0.74 10.51
N TYR A 35 -3.41 -0.16 9.31
CA TYR A 35 -2.35 0.80 8.96
C TYR A 35 -2.92 1.89 8.03
N ASP A 36 -3.12 3.10 8.55
CA ASP A 36 -3.46 4.26 7.72
C ASP A 36 -2.18 4.86 7.11
N LEU A 37 -1.93 4.52 5.84
CA LEU A 37 -0.72 4.95 5.12
C LEU A 37 -0.65 6.47 4.89
N THR A 38 -1.72 7.22 5.12
CA THR A 38 -1.68 8.70 5.10
C THR A 38 -0.97 9.28 6.34
N ARG A 39 -0.74 8.46 7.37
CA ARG A 39 -0.04 8.80 8.61
C ARG A 39 1.34 8.17 8.62
N TRP A 40 2.37 8.97 8.87
CA TRP A 40 3.76 8.50 8.87
C TRP A 40 3.99 7.34 9.84
N ASP A 41 3.56 7.50 11.10
CA ASP A 41 3.82 6.52 12.16
C ASP A 41 3.18 5.15 11.88
N ASP A 42 2.02 5.12 11.22
CA ASP A 42 1.35 3.87 10.83
C ASP A 42 2.03 3.22 9.63
N ALA A 43 2.46 4.02 8.64
CA ALA A 43 3.25 3.51 7.53
C ALA A 43 4.59 2.94 8.04
N GLU A 44 5.27 3.64 8.94
CA GLU A 44 6.53 3.17 9.54
C GLU A 44 6.31 1.88 10.35
N ARG A 45 5.22 1.80 11.13
CA ARG A 45 4.83 0.58 11.84
C ARG A 45 4.62 -0.59 10.89
N LEU A 46 3.93 -0.39 9.76
CA LEU A 46 3.77 -1.42 8.74
C LEU A 46 5.13 -1.93 8.23
N PHE A 47 6.07 -1.05 7.94
CA PHE A 47 7.40 -1.44 7.44
C PHE A 47 8.21 -2.21 8.50
N ARG A 48 8.12 -1.81 9.78
CA ARG A 48 8.74 -2.54 10.89
C ARG A 48 8.14 -3.94 11.06
N ASP A 49 6.83 -4.07 10.95
CA ASP A 49 6.13 -5.34 11.16
C ASP A 49 6.36 -6.29 9.97
N ALA A 50 6.24 -5.79 8.74
CA ALA A 50 6.34 -6.59 7.52
C ALA A 50 7.78 -6.89 7.08
N ARG A 51 8.75 -6.01 7.40
CA ARG A 51 10.16 -6.08 6.97
C ARG A 51 10.32 -6.47 5.47
N PRO A 52 9.67 -5.74 4.54
CA PRO A 52 9.54 -6.19 3.16
C PRO A 52 10.89 -6.18 2.42
N GLN A 53 11.05 -7.13 1.49
CA GLN A 53 12.11 -7.12 0.48
C GLN A 53 11.61 -6.55 -0.84
N ARG A 54 10.31 -6.66 -1.15
CA ARG A 54 9.62 -5.93 -2.22
C ARG A 54 8.26 -5.43 -1.79
N VAL A 55 7.84 -4.33 -2.41
CA VAL A 55 6.58 -3.66 -2.15
C VAL A 55 5.83 -3.50 -3.46
N PHE A 56 4.59 -3.99 -3.50
CA PHE A 56 3.62 -3.64 -4.53
C PHE A 56 2.62 -2.64 -3.93
N HIS A 57 2.73 -1.38 -4.33
CA HIS A 57 1.87 -0.30 -3.83
C HIS A 57 0.63 -0.12 -4.71
N LEU A 58 -0.48 -0.78 -4.33
CA LEU A 58 -1.78 -0.67 -5.01
C LEU A 58 -2.86 -0.01 -4.13
N ALA A 59 -2.48 0.57 -2.99
CA ALA A 59 -3.41 1.29 -2.13
C ALA A 59 -3.76 2.64 -2.76
N ALA A 60 -5.05 2.94 -2.82
CA ALA A 60 -5.56 4.23 -3.23
C ALA A 60 -6.85 4.54 -2.46
N GLU A 61 -7.06 5.82 -2.14
CA GLU A 61 -8.37 6.31 -1.74
C GLU A 61 -9.12 6.71 -3.00
N VAL A 62 -10.30 6.11 -3.21
CA VAL A 62 -11.19 6.35 -4.36
C VAL A 62 -12.63 6.40 -3.90
N GLY A 63 -13.48 7.18 -4.57
CA GLY A 63 -14.93 7.21 -4.32
C GLY A 63 -15.79 7.21 -5.59
N GLY A 64 -15.19 6.95 -6.75
CA GLY A 64 -15.83 7.14 -8.06
C GLY A 64 -15.72 8.57 -8.58
N ILE A 65 -16.11 8.78 -9.85
CA ILE A 65 -15.91 10.05 -10.57
C ILE A 65 -16.56 11.22 -9.82
N GLY A 66 -17.82 11.08 -9.40
CA GLY A 66 -18.55 12.14 -8.72
C GLY A 66 -17.93 12.52 -7.37
N ALA A 67 -17.55 11.54 -6.54
CA ALA A 67 -16.92 11.82 -5.25
C ALA A 67 -15.54 12.48 -5.43
N ASN A 68 -14.74 12.00 -6.39
CA ASN A 68 -13.44 12.59 -6.74
C ASN A 68 -13.59 14.04 -7.21
N GLN A 69 -14.60 14.35 -8.02
CA GLN A 69 -14.89 15.72 -8.46
C GLN A 69 -15.37 16.62 -7.32
N ALA A 70 -16.16 16.09 -6.39
CA ALA A 70 -16.65 16.84 -5.24
C ALA A 70 -15.57 17.10 -4.18
N ASN A 71 -14.56 16.22 -4.06
CA ASN A 71 -13.53 16.30 -3.02
C ASN A 71 -12.09 16.10 -3.56
N PRO A 72 -11.66 16.84 -4.61
CA PRO A 72 -10.41 16.55 -5.30
C PRO A 72 -9.19 16.67 -4.39
N GLY A 73 -9.18 17.67 -3.50
CA GLY A 73 -8.08 17.89 -2.54
C GLY A 73 -7.89 16.73 -1.55
N ARG A 74 -8.99 16.10 -1.10
CA ARG A 74 -8.93 14.94 -0.19
C ARG A 74 -8.27 13.75 -0.85
N TYR A 75 -8.77 13.36 -2.03
CA TYR A 75 -8.25 12.20 -2.75
C TYR A 75 -6.82 12.43 -3.22
N TRP A 76 -6.49 13.66 -3.66
CA TRP A 76 -5.12 14.01 -4.01
C TRP A 76 -4.20 13.91 -2.79
N TYR A 77 -4.55 14.53 -1.67
CA TYR A 77 -3.75 14.50 -0.45
C TYR A 77 -3.52 13.06 0.04
N ALA A 78 -4.59 12.26 0.17
CA ALA A 78 -4.47 10.90 0.65
C ALA A 78 -3.55 10.06 -0.24
N ASN A 79 -3.75 10.08 -1.56
CA ASN A 79 -2.95 9.29 -2.48
C ASN A 79 -1.50 9.78 -2.57
N LEU A 80 -1.27 11.09 -2.50
CA LEU A 80 0.08 11.66 -2.46
C LEU A 80 0.83 11.23 -1.20
N MET A 81 0.21 11.38 -0.02
CA MET A 81 0.85 11.05 1.25
C MET A 81 1.13 9.56 1.38
N MET A 82 0.17 8.70 1.00
CA MET A 82 0.40 7.25 0.97
C MET A 82 1.58 6.88 0.07
N GLY A 83 1.62 7.42 -1.15
CA GLY A 83 2.70 7.15 -2.09
C GLY A 83 4.06 7.65 -1.59
N ALA A 84 4.11 8.87 -1.04
CA ALA A 84 5.33 9.47 -0.50
C ALA A 84 5.88 8.65 0.67
N HIS A 85 5.04 8.25 1.62
CA HIS A 85 5.45 7.44 2.76
C HIS A 85 5.96 6.07 2.33
N VAL A 86 5.23 5.36 1.45
CA VAL A 86 5.64 4.04 0.98
C VAL A 86 6.98 4.10 0.22
N LEU A 87 7.17 5.11 -0.62
CA LEU A 87 8.43 5.31 -1.34
C LEU A 87 9.59 5.62 -0.39
N GLU A 88 9.40 6.54 0.55
CA GLU A 88 10.47 6.94 1.48
C GLU A 88 10.82 5.81 2.44
N LEU A 89 9.83 5.10 3.00
CA LEU A 89 10.09 3.96 3.87
C LEU A 89 10.73 2.80 3.09
N SER A 90 10.38 2.60 1.81
CA SER A 90 11.10 1.65 0.96
C SER A 90 12.58 2.00 0.83
N ARG A 91 12.93 3.29 0.70
CA ARG A 91 14.31 3.78 0.67
C ARG A 91 15.02 3.57 2.00
N VAL A 92 14.40 3.97 3.11
CA VAL A 92 14.97 3.88 4.47
C VAL A 92 15.19 2.43 4.90
N HIS A 93 14.29 1.52 4.54
CA HIS A 93 14.38 0.10 4.88
C HIS A 93 15.16 -0.74 3.85
N GLY A 94 15.70 -0.13 2.79
CA GLY A 94 16.50 -0.84 1.78
C GLY A 94 15.72 -1.88 0.98
N VAL A 95 14.43 -1.61 0.70
CA VAL A 95 13.60 -2.46 -0.17
C VAL A 95 14.22 -2.49 -1.56
N GLU A 96 14.37 -3.69 -2.12
CA GLU A 96 14.98 -3.84 -3.44
C GLU A 96 13.97 -3.54 -4.55
N LYS A 97 14.48 -3.02 -5.67
CA LYS A 97 13.70 -2.61 -6.84
C LYS A 97 13.36 -3.80 -7.73
#